data_AF-A0A1X7V3W9-F1
#
_entry.id   AF-A0A1X7V3W9-F1
#
_cell.length_a   1.000
_cell.length_b   1.000
_cell.length_c   1.000
_cell.angle_alpha   90.00
_cell.angle_beta   90.00
_cell.angle_gamma   90.00
#
_symmetry.space_group_name_H-M   'P 1'
#
loop_
_entity.id
_entity.type
_entity.pdbx_description
1 polymer ?
#
loop_
_entity_poly.entity_id
_entity_poly.type
_entity_poly.pdbx_seq_one_letter_code
_entity_poly.pdbx_strand_id
1 'polypeptide(L)'
;MHMYIHVCTEEGFIHKCSCSYNEQFLETYSGHNGPVYRVMWHSLFNDLFLSCSSDWNICLWHQDKSKPLHTFQATQKQESVKAGSQSGRRKTGTDDRLVDHSSQEAVWSIDWSPHDPTVFGCVRGSRIEIWNMKHNVLDPLIVHKPLSGTRQTFIKFSHNSDVILVGDYKGEVSVFITKNTPPCPANKMQAMSDVLASLESSKK
;
A
#
# COMPACT_ATOMS: atom_id res chain seq x y z
N MET A 1 8.59 28.57 -7.28
CA MET A 1 8.35 27.13 -7.02
C MET A 1 6.89 27.00 -6.64
N HIS A 2 6.06 26.39 -7.50
CA HIS A 2 4.65 26.16 -7.17
C HIS A 2 4.57 24.90 -6.31
N MET A 3 4.16 25.06 -5.05
CA MET A 3 3.94 23.94 -4.14
C MET A 3 2.50 23.45 -4.31
N TYR A 4 2.35 22.16 -4.60
CA TYR A 4 1.06 21.49 -4.70
C TYR A 4 0.84 20.56 -3.52
N ILE A 5 -0.39 20.53 -3.02
CA ILE A 5 -0.84 19.59 -1.98
C ILE A 5 -2.03 18.80 -2.50
N HIS A 6 -2.20 17.58 -2.01
CA HIS A 6 -3.38 16.76 -2.27
C HIS A 6 -4.26 16.72 -1.03
N VAL A 7 -5.52 17.11 -1.19
CA VAL A 7 -6.53 17.06 -0.14
C VAL A 7 -7.47 15.90 -0.41
N CYS A 8 -7.64 15.03 0.57
CA CYS A 8 -8.47 13.83 0.50
C CYS A 8 -9.83 14.10 1.14
N THR A 9 -10.89 13.47 0.63
CA THR A 9 -12.25 13.62 1.18
C THR A 9 -12.83 12.30 1.69
N GLU A 10 -13.87 12.40 2.51
CA GLU A 10 -14.70 11.27 2.96
C GLU A 10 -15.47 10.62 1.80
N GLU A 11 -15.69 11.34 0.70
CA GLU A 11 -16.46 10.84 -0.45
C GLU A 11 -15.60 10.05 -1.45
N GLY A 12 -14.28 9.98 -1.26
CA GLY A 12 -13.37 9.28 -2.18
C GLY A 12 -12.69 10.17 -3.22
N PHE A 13 -12.86 11.49 -3.13
CA PHE A 13 -12.18 12.44 -4.01
C PHE A 13 -10.80 12.81 -3.47
N ILE A 14 -9.90 13.09 -4.41
CA ILE A 14 -8.60 13.71 -4.14
C ILE A 14 -8.54 14.99 -4.95
N HIS A 15 -8.25 16.11 -4.31
CA HIS A 15 -8.15 17.42 -4.96
C HIS A 15 -6.70 17.88 -4.99
N LYS A 16 -6.22 18.31 -6.17
CA LYS A 16 -4.93 18.99 -6.32
C LYS A 16 -5.11 20.47 -6.01
N CYS A 17 -4.43 20.98 -5.00
CA CYS A 17 -4.51 22.38 -4.59
C CYS A 17 -3.14 23.05 -4.73
N SER A 18 -3.14 24.36 -4.98
CA SER A 18 -1.91 25.17 -4.93
C SER A 18 -1.83 25.94 -3.61
N CYS A 19 -0.63 26.00 -3.02
CA CYS A 19 -0.40 26.90 -1.89
C CYS A 19 -0.36 28.38 -2.30
N SER A 20 -0.23 28.68 -3.60
CA SER A 20 -0.18 30.05 -4.14
C SER A 20 -1.50 30.52 -4.73
N TYR A 21 -2.37 29.59 -5.10
CA TYR A 21 -3.71 29.85 -5.65
C TYR A 21 -4.72 29.02 -4.86
N ASN A 22 -5.37 29.66 -3.89
CA ASN A 22 -6.21 29.01 -2.87
C ASN A 22 -7.72 29.18 -3.11
N GLU A 23 -8.12 29.82 -4.21
CA GLU A 23 -9.53 30.10 -4.49
C GLU A 23 -10.27 28.89 -5.08
N GLN A 24 -9.56 27.99 -5.78
CA GLN A 24 -10.13 26.81 -6.42
C GLN A 24 -9.16 25.62 -6.42
N PHE A 25 -9.69 24.41 -6.50
CA PHE A 25 -8.91 23.21 -6.77
C PHE A 25 -8.50 23.18 -8.25
N LEU A 26 -7.27 22.74 -8.52
CA LEU A 26 -6.73 22.67 -9.89
C LEU A 26 -7.21 21.43 -10.65
N GLU A 27 -7.37 20.31 -9.94
CA GLU A 27 -7.74 19.01 -10.52
C GLU A 27 -8.50 18.19 -9.47
N THR A 28 -9.42 17.33 -9.91
CA THR A 28 -10.13 16.38 -9.04
C THR A 28 -9.97 14.96 -9.58
N TYR A 29 -9.30 14.11 -8.80
CA TYR A 29 -9.16 12.70 -9.09
C TYR A 29 -10.33 11.92 -8.49
N SER A 30 -10.94 11.06 -9.29
CA SER A 30 -12.12 10.28 -8.92
C SER A 30 -11.90 8.80 -9.21
N GLY A 31 -11.92 7.98 -8.16
CA GLY A 31 -11.72 6.54 -8.29
C GLY A 31 -11.88 5.73 -7.01
N HIS A 32 -11.85 6.37 -5.84
CA HIS A 32 -12.27 5.73 -4.60
C HIS A 32 -13.77 5.89 -4.38
N ASN A 33 -14.38 4.92 -3.70
CA ASN A 33 -15.80 4.91 -3.34
C ASN A 33 -16.01 5.08 -1.82
N GLY A 34 -15.07 5.69 -1.14
CA GLY A 34 -15.12 5.93 0.30
C GLY A 34 -13.90 6.71 0.79
N PRO A 35 -13.85 7.05 2.10
CA PRO A 35 -12.83 7.92 2.67
C PRO A 35 -11.40 7.56 2.26
N VAL A 36 -10.66 8.54 1.73
CA VAL A 36 -9.25 8.36 1.38
C VAL A 36 -8.39 8.70 2.59
N TYR A 37 -7.73 7.68 3.15
CA TYR A 37 -6.97 7.80 4.40
C TYR A 37 -5.56 8.31 4.20
N ARG A 38 -4.96 8.09 3.02
CA ARG A 38 -3.60 8.55 2.74
C ARG A 38 -3.37 8.76 1.25
N VAL A 39 -2.55 9.76 0.94
CA VAL A 39 -1.91 9.98 -0.35
C VAL A 39 -0.40 10.06 -0.16
N MET A 40 0.38 9.39 -1.01
CA MET A 40 1.83 9.45 -0.99
C MET A 40 2.42 9.60 -2.40
N TRP A 41 3.06 10.74 -2.63
CA TRP A 41 3.87 10.98 -3.82
C TRP A 41 5.04 10.01 -3.88
N HIS A 42 5.33 9.53 -5.08
CA HIS A 42 6.53 8.76 -5.33
C HIS A 42 7.76 9.68 -5.26
N SER A 43 8.84 9.23 -4.60
CA SER A 43 10.06 10.03 -4.37
C SER A 43 10.91 10.28 -5.63
N LEU A 44 11.00 9.29 -6.53
CA LEU A 44 11.74 9.38 -7.79
C LEU A 44 10.90 9.85 -8.99
N PHE A 45 9.60 9.52 -9.05
CA PHE A 45 8.70 9.84 -10.14
C PHE A 45 7.65 10.85 -9.68
N ASN A 46 7.97 12.13 -9.82
CA ASN A 46 7.17 13.24 -9.25
C ASN A 46 5.77 13.38 -9.88
N ASP A 47 5.48 12.65 -10.95
CA ASP A 47 4.17 12.67 -11.59
C ASP A 47 3.27 11.51 -11.10
N LEU A 48 3.78 10.66 -10.20
CA LEU A 48 3.08 9.50 -9.66
C LEU A 48 2.80 9.63 -8.17
N PHE A 49 1.63 9.17 -7.76
CA PHE A 49 1.28 9.02 -6.35
C PHE A 49 0.38 7.81 -6.11
N LEU A 50 0.40 7.32 -4.87
CA LEU A 50 -0.54 6.31 -4.38
C LEU A 50 -1.59 6.96 -3.48
N SER A 51 -2.76 6.34 -3.42
CA SER A 51 -3.76 6.59 -2.38
C SER A 51 -4.33 5.30 -1.83
N CYS A 52 -4.82 5.33 -0.60
CA CYS A 52 -5.50 4.19 0.02
C CYS A 52 -6.75 4.62 0.78
N SER A 53 -7.75 3.73 0.84
CA SER A 53 -9.10 4.09 1.28
C SER A 53 -9.79 2.99 2.08
N SER A 54 -10.90 3.38 2.72
CA SER A 54 -11.87 2.47 3.33
C SER A 54 -12.57 1.57 2.33
N ASP A 55 -12.54 1.91 1.03
CA ASP A 55 -13.14 1.11 -0.06
C ASP A 55 -12.30 -0.12 -0.44
N TRP A 56 -11.28 -0.42 0.37
CA TRP A 56 -10.36 -1.54 0.25
C TRP A 56 -9.39 -1.43 -0.93
N ASN A 57 -9.37 -0.30 -1.61
CA ASN A 57 -8.50 -0.11 -2.76
C ASN A 57 -7.25 0.67 -2.40
N ILE A 58 -6.18 0.33 -3.11
CA ILE A 58 -5.03 1.21 -3.27
C ILE A 58 -5.03 1.63 -4.74
N CYS A 59 -4.97 2.92 -5.01
CA CYS A 59 -4.94 3.44 -6.36
C CYS A 59 -3.58 4.03 -6.67
N LEU A 60 -3.01 3.68 -7.83
CA LEU A 60 -1.86 4.34 -8.43
C LEU A 60 -2.37 5.38 -9.42
N TRP A 61 -1.82 6.58 -9.36
CA TRP A 61 -2.26 7.73 -10.15
C TRP A 61 -1.10 8.34 -10.93
N HIS A 62 -1.44 8.94 -12.05
CA HIS A 62 -0.61 9.93 -12.72
C HIS A 62 -1.25 11.30 -12.49
N GLN A 63 -0.47 12.33 -12.20
CA GLN A 63 -1.02 13.66 -11.87
C GLN A 63 -1.88 14.29 -12.97
N ASP A 64 -1.61 13.94 -14.23
CA ASP A 64 -2.36 14.46 -15.39
C ASP A 64 -3.57 13.59 -15.78
N LYS A 65 -3.88 12.55 -15.00
CA LYS A 65 -5.00 11.64 -15.26
C LYS A 65 -5.97 11.67 -14.08
N SER A 66 -7.21 12.10 -14.33
CA SER A 66 -8.28 12.17 -13.33
C SER A 66 -8.80 10.80 -12.85
N LYS A 67 -8.39 9.72 -13.52
CA LYS A 67 -8.70 8.31 -13.20
C LYS A 67 -7.43 7.55 -12.84
N PRO A 68 -7.53 6.51 -11.98
CA PRO A 68 -6.35 5.77 -11.55
C PRO A 68 -5.70 5.02 -12.73
N LEU A 69 -4.38 4.97 -12.74
CA LEU A 69 -3.59 4.10 -13.62
C LEU A 69 -3.88 2.64 -13.31
N HIS A 70 -3.94 2.29 -12.03
CA HIS A 70 -4.24 0.93 -11.58
C HIS A 70 -4.85 0.94 -10.18
N THR A 71 -5.62 -0.09 -9.86
CA THR A 71 -6.28 -0.28 -8.57
C THR A 71 -5.87 -1.65 -8.02
N PHE A 72 -5.14 -1.66 -6.90
CA PHE A 72 -4.69 -2.88 -6.25
C PHE A 72 -5.72 -3.38 -5.25
N GLN A 73 -6.08 -4.65 -5.40
CA GLN A 73 -6.94 -5.40 -4.49
C GLN A 73 -6.21 -6.71 -4.14
N ALA A 74 -6.03 -6.99 -2.85
CA ALA A 74 -5.42 -8.25 -2.44
C ALA A 74 -6.40 -9.40 -2.67
N THR A 75 -6.13 -10.27 -3.64
CA THR A 75 -6.83 -11.56 -3.77
C THR A 75 -6.39 -12.54 -2.68
N GLN A 76 -7.31 -13.35 -2.17
CA GLN A 76 -7.12 -14.28 -1.03
C GLN A 76 -6.13 -15.44 -1.30
N LYS A 77 -5.33 -15.41 -2.37
CA LYS A 77 -4.47 -16.54 -2.76
C LYS A 77 -3.07 -16.41 -2.17
N GLN A 78 -2.91 -16.65 -0.87
CA GLN A 78 -1.64 -17.15 -0.34
C GLN A 78 -1.78 -17.74 1.07
N GLU A 79 -1.61 -19.06 1.16
CA GLU A 79 -1.37 -19.75 2.41
C GLU A 79 0.01 -19.35 2.95
N SER A 80 0.05 -18.98 4.23
CA SER A 80 1.24 -18.50 4.94
C SER A 80 2.43 -19.46 4.86
N VAL A 81 3.57 -18.97 4.34
CA VAL A 81 4.87 -19.62 4.56
C VAL A 81 5.19 -19.55 6.04
N LYS A 82 5.22 -20.72 6.70
CA LYS A 82 5.55 -20.84 8.13
C LYS A 82 6.97 -20.35 8.38
N ALA A 83 7.12 -19.27 9.14
CA ALA A 83 8.39 -18.93 9.77
C ALA A 83 8.76 -20.06 10.75
N GLY A 84 9.83 -20.79 10.46
CA GLY A 84 10.33 -21.84 11.33
C GLY A 84 10.95 -21.26 12.61
N SER A 85 10.50 -21.74 13.77
CA SER A 85 11.38 -22.30 14.81
C SER A 85 10.57 -22.84 16.02
N GLN A 86 10.69 -24.16 16.17
CA GLN A 86 10.76 -24.98 17.39
C GLN A 86 9.55 -25.29 18.30
N SER A 87 9.42 -26.62 18.46
CA SER A 87 9.11 -27.41 19.66
C SER A 87 7.65 -27.63 20.02
N GLY A 88 7.27 -28.92 20.01
CA GLY A 88 5.91 -29.38 20.10
C GLY A 88 5.31 -29.32 21.51
N ARG A 89 4.00 -29.03 21.56
CA ARG A 89 3.09 -29.59 22.57
C ARG A 89 1.65 -29.50 22.07
N ARG A 90 0.97 -30.65 22.01
CA ARG A 90 -0.48 -30.73 21.70
C ARG A 90 -1.26 -29.97 22.79
N LYS A 91 -2.20 -29.12 22.39
CA LYS A 91 -3.37 -28.78 23.21
C LYS A 91 -4.65 -28.88 22.37
N THR A 92 -5.62 -29.49 23.03
CA THR A 92 -6.96 -29.90 22.60
C THR A 92 -7.96 -28.76 22.76
N GLY A 93 -8.88 -28.62 21.80
CA GLY A 93 -10.29 -28.29 22.01
C GLY A 93 -10.70 -26.83 22.27
N THR A 94 -11.67 -26.40 21.45
CA THR A 94 -12.72 -25.38 21.66
C THR A 94 -12.35 -23.89 21.56
N ASP A 95 -12.50 -23.32 20.36
CA ASP A 95 -13.45 -22.23 20.03
C ASP A 95 -13.18 -21.85 18.56
N ASP A 96 -13.80 -22.57 17.61
CA ASP A 96 -13.80 -22.23 16.18
C ASP A 96 -14.69 -20.99 15.98
N ARG A 97 -14.21 -19.85 16.47
CA ARG A 97 -14.72 -18.55 16.07
C ARG A 97 -14.35 -18.36 14.61
N LEU A 98 -15.38 -18.47 13.77
CA LEU A 98 -15.48 -17.97 12.40
C LEU A 98 -14.41 -16.90 12.14
N VAL A 99 -13.31 -17.30 11.51
CA VAL A 99 -12.33 -16.36 10.97
C VAL A 99 -13.05 -15.66 9.84
N ASP A 100 -13.42 -14.40 10.03
CA ASP A 100 -14.05 -13.60 8.99
C ASP A 100 -13.14 -13.58 7.76
N HIS A 101 -13.60 -14.24 6.69
CA HIS A 101 -12.88 -14.39 5.43
C HIS A 101 -13.26 -13.30 4.42
N SER A 102 -13.84 -12.17 4.86
CA SER A 102 -14.04 -11.04 3.95
C SER A 102 -12.68 -10.47 3.53
N SER A 103 -12.36 -10.50 2.24
CA SER A 103 -11.17 -9.85 1.66
C SER A 103 -11.25 -8.32 1.67
N GLN A 104 -12.33 -7.80 2.27
CA GLN A 104 -12.88 -6.47 2.15
C GLN A 104 -12.50 -5.63 3.37
N GLU A 105 -11.19 -5.42 3.52
CA GLU A 105 -10.61 -4.71 4.66
C GLU A 105 -10.06 -3.35 4.23
N ALA A 106 -10.34 -2.34 5.05
CA ALA A 106 -9.89 -0.97 4.85
C ALA A 106 -8.35 -0.88 4.82
N VAL A 107 -7.82 -0.01 3.97
CA VAL A 107 -6.37 0.21 3.87
C VAL A 107 -6.00 1.50 4.60
N TRP A 108 -5.49 1.36 5.82
CA TRP A 108 -5.25 2.47 6.76
C TRP A 108 -4.03 3.32 6.41
N SER A 109 -3.01 2.71 5.84
CA SER A 109 -1.73 3.37 5.58
C SER A 109 -1.02 2.72 4.41
N ILE A 110 -0.30 3.53 3.67
CA ILE A 110 0.59 3.16 2.57
C ILE A 110 1.91 3.91 2.71
N ASP A 111 2.97 3.31 2.17
CA ASP A 111 4.27 3.95 2.07
C ASP A 111 5.09 3.34 0.92
N TRP A 112 5.81 4.18 0.20
CA TRP A 112 6.72 3.73 -0.86
C TRP A 112 8.01 3.18 -0.27
N SER A 113 8.59 2.15 -0.90
CA SER A 113 9.95 1.75 -0.58
C SER A 113 10.93 2.84 -1.06
N PRO A 114 11.88 3.27 -0.21
CA PRO A 114 12.94 4.19 -0.63
C PRO A 114 14.01 3.49 -1.47
N HIS A 115 14.06 2.16 -1.44
CA HIS A 115 15.10 1.36 -2.07
C HIS A 115 14.72 0.89 -3.47
N ASP A 116 13.46 0.49 -3.68
CA ASP A 116 12.94 0.02 -4.96
C ASP A 116 11.69 0.83 -5.36
N PRO A 117 11.71 1.56 -6.49
CA PRO A 117 10.59 2.41 -6.90
C PRO A 117 9.31 1.62 -7.24
N THR A 118 9.44 0.33 -7.54
CA THR A 118 8.29 -0.52 -7.91
C THR A 118 7.63 -1.17 -6.69
N VAL A 119 8.17 -0.92 -5.49
CA VAL A 119 7.71 -1.53 -4.24
C VAL A 119 7.03 -0.50 -3.35
N PHE A 120 5.90 -0.90 -2.79
CA PHE A 120 5.24 -0.18 -1.71
C PHE A 120 4.72 -1.16 -0.66
N GLY A 121 4.45 -0.65 0.52
CA GLY A 121 3.85 -1.40 1.62
C GLY A 121 2.56 -0.75 2.08
N CYS A 122 1.66 -1.55 2.62
CA CYS A 122 0.41 -1.06 3.18
C CYS A 122 0.00 -1.80 4.45
N VAL A 123 -0.87 -1.16 5.20
CA VAL A 123 -1.61 -1.75 6.31
C VAL A 123 -3.05 -1.87 5.88
N ARG A 124 -3.56 -3.11 5.90
CA ARG A 124 -4.92 -3.44 5.48
C ARG A 124 -5.59 -4.27 6.58
N GLY A 125 -6.62 -3.72 7.22
CA GLY A 125 -7.19 -4.36 8.42
C GLY A 125 -6.11 -4.61 9.48
N SER A 126 -5.90 -5.87 9.85
CA SER A 126 -4.83 -6.30 10.77
C SER A 126 -3.54 -6.78 10.08
N ARG A 127 -3.52 -6.86 8.75
CA ARG A 127 -2.36 -7.38 7.99
C ARG A 127 -1.51 -6.27 7.40
N ILE A 128 -0.24 -6.59 7.22
CA ILE A 128 0.73 -5.79 6.48
C ILE A 128 0.97 -6.48 5.14
N GLU A 129 0.89 -5.74 4.06
CA GLU A 129 1.16 -6.25 2.72
C GLU A 129 2.33 -5.48 2.09
N ILE A 130 3.23 -6.20 1.42
CA ILE A 130 4.28 -5.61 0.57
C ILE A 130 3.98 -5.99 -0.86
N TRP A 131 3.89 -4.99 -1.71
CA TRP A 131 3.56 -5.12 -3.13
C TRP A 131 4.79 -4.81 -3.98
N ASN A 132 4.97 -5.54 -5.07
CA ASN A 132 5.98 -5.26 -6.08
C ASN A 132 5.32 -5.24 -7.45
N MET A 133 5.10 -4.05 -7.99
CA MET A 133 4.35 -3.83 -9.23
C MET A 133 5.04 -4.40 -10.46
N LYS A 134 6.37 -4.56 -10.41
CA LYS A 134 7.13 -5.19 -11.49
C LYS A 134 6.94 -6.70 -11.52
N HIS A 135 6.77 -7.32 -10.35
CA HIS A 135 6.63 -8.77 -10.23
C HIS A 135 5.18 -9.22 -10.36
N ASN A 136 4.26 -8.61 -9.59
CA ASN A 136 2.85 -8.94 -9.62
C ASN A 136 2.01 -7.74 -9.14
N VAL A 137 1.06 -7.32 -9.97
CA VAL A 137 0.09 -6.25 -9.65
C VAL A 137 -1.22 -6.79 -9.08
N LEU A 138 -1.46 -8.10 -9.18
CA LEU A 138 -2.69 -8.76 -8.74
C LEU A 138 -2.60 -9.25 -7.29
N ASP A 139 -1.42 -9.71 -6.86
CA ASP A 139 -1.22 -10.22 -5.50
C ASP A 139 -0.03 -9.55 -4.81
N PRO A 140 -0.12 -9.32 -3.49
CA PRO A 140 1.02 -8.86 -2.71
C PRO A 140 2.13 -9.91 -2.72
N LEU A 141 3.37 -9.42 -2.72
CA LEU A 141 4.57 -10.25 -2.63
C LEU A 141 4.75 -10.84 -1.22
N ILE A 142 4.43 -10.07 -0.19
CA ILE A 142 4.52 -10.49 1.21
C ILE A 142 3.22 -10.13 1.90
N VAL A 143 2.65 -11.06 2.65
CA VAL A 143 1.56 -10.80 3.60
C VAL A 143 2.01 -11.23 4.98
N HIS A 144 2.02 -10.28 5.91
CA HIS A 144 2.32 -10.53 7.32
C HIS A 144 1.09 -10.24 8.18
N LYS A 145 0.71 -11.20 9.02
CA LYS A 145 -0.35 -11.06 10.01
C LYS A 145 0.27 -11.13 11.42
N PRO A 146 0.34 -10.01 12.16
CA PRO A 146 0.82 -10.01 13.53
C PRO A 146 0.02 -10.99 14.41
N LEU A 147 0.71 -11.75 15.25
CA LEU A 147 0.12 -12.82 16.07
C LEU A 147 -0.89 -12.29 17.11
N SER A 148 -0.74 -11.04 17.53
CA SER A 148 -1.61 -10.37 18.50
C SER A 148 -3.01 -10.08 17.95
N GLY A 149 -3.21 -10.17 16.63
CA GLY A 149 -4.44 -9.72 15.97
C GLY A 149 -4.70 -8.21 16.14
N THR A 150 -3.73 -7.43 16.66
CA THR A 150 -3.92 -6.00 16.88
C THR A 150 -4.00 -5.27 15.55
N ARG A 151 -4.96 -4.34 15.46
CA ARG A 151 -5.15 -3.52 14.27
C ARG A 151 -3.97 -2.57 14.11
N GLN A 152 -3.25 -2.76 13.02
CA GLN A 152 -2.19 -1.87 12.61
C GLN A 152 -2.81 -0.60 12.01
N THR A 153 -2.16 0.55 12.18
CA THR A 153 -2.70 1.86 11.77
C THR A 153 -1.74 2.62 10.86
N PHE A 154 -0.45 2.31 10.90
CA PHE A 154 0.58 3.06 10.20
C PHE A 154 1.70 2.16 9.72
N ILE A 155 2.25 2.43 8.54
CA ILE A 155 3.49 1.80 8.03
C ILE A 155 4.45 2.87 7.53
N LYS A 156 5.74 2.67 7.79
CA LYS A 156 6.85 3.42 7.20
C LYS A 156 8.02 2.52 6.84
N PHE A 157 8.57 2.69 5.65
CA PHE A 157 9.85 2.12 5.29
C PHE A 157 11.00 2.91 5.94
N SER A 158 12.02 2.17 6.37
CA SER A 158 13.29 2.78 6.74
C SER A 158 14.09 3.18 5.50
N HIS A 159 14.66 4.38 5.51
CA HIS A 159 15.54 4.88 4.46
C HIS A 159 16.96 4.31 4.52
N ASN A 160 17.36 3.71 5.64
CA ASN A 160 18.75 3.30 5.87
C ASN A 160 18.93 1.79 6.14
N SER A 161 17.83 1.03 6.15
CA SER A 161 17.86 -0.41 6.43
C SER A 161 16.67 -1.12 5.80
N ASP A 162 16.76 -2.44 5.62
CA ASP A 162 15.69 -3.29 5.07
C ASP A 162 14.63 -3.64 6.13
N VAL A 163 14.03 -2.61 6.72
CA VAL A 163 12.98 -2.76 7.73
C VAL A 163 11.82 -1.81 7.47
N ILE A 164 10.65 -2.22 7.97
CA ILE A 164 9.46 -1.39 8.07
C ILE A 164 9.10 -1.21 9.55
N LEU A 165 8.67 0.01 9.87
CA LEU A 165 8.06 0.36 11.14
C LEU A 165 6.56 0.32 10.99
N VAL A 166 5.87 -0.36 11.90
CA VAL A 166 4.42 -0.45 11.89
C VAL A 166 3.88 -0.05 13.26
N GLY A 167 3.02 0.96 13.27
CA GLY A 167 2.33 1.41 14.47
C GLY A 167 0.95 0.76 14.57
N ASP A 168 0.49 0.49 15.79
CA ASP A 168 -0.83 -0.04 16.06
C ASP A 168 -1.76 0.96 16.76
N TYR A 169 -3.03 0.59 16.95
CA TYR A 169 -4.03 1.45 17.58
C TYR A 169 -3.83 1.64 19.10
N LYS A 170 -2.96 0.84 19.72
CA LYS A 170 -2.60 0.95 21.15
C LYS A 170 -1.39 1.86 21.36
N GLY A 171 -0.78 2.35 20.29
CA GLY A 171 0.41 3.19 20.34
C GLY A 171 1.71 2.41 20.39
N GLU A 172 1.69 1.09 20.18
CA GLU A 172 2.90 0.28 20.07
C GLU A 172 3.49 0.40 18.65
N VAL A 173 4.83 0.35 18.56
CA VAL A 173 5.57 0.34 17.29
C VAL A 173 6.35 -0.96 17.18
N SER A 174 6.07 -1.73 16.14
CA SER A 174 6.77 -2.97 15.80
C SER A 174 7.70 -2.75 14.61
N VAL A 175 8.79 -3.52 14.56
CA VAL A 175 9.79 -3.49 13.48
C VAL A 175 9.78 -4.83 12.76
N PHE A 176 9.65 -4.81 11.44
CA PHE A 176 9.69 -6.02 10.61
C PHE A 176 10.77 -5.91 9.56
N ILE A 177 11.48 -7.01 9.30
CA ILE A 177 12.54 -7.07 8.30
C ILE A 177 11.97 -7.50 6.95
N THR A 178 12.29 -6.78 5.87
CA THR A 178 11.83 -7.04 4.50
C THR A 178 12.79 -7.95 3.73
N LYS A 179 13.17 -9.10 4.31
CA LYS A 179 14.19 -10.02 3.76
C LYS A 179 13.79 -10.78 2.49
N ASN A 180 12.51 -10.75 2.11
CA ASN A 180 11.96 -11.55 1.01
C ASN A 180 11.58 -10.71 -0.22
N THR A 181 12.13 -9.50 -0.35
CA THR A 181 11.93 -8.70 -1.57
C THR A 181 12.97 -9.07 -2.62
N PRO A 182 12.59 -9.19 -3.91
CA PRO A 182 13.54 -9.26 -5.00
C PRO A 182 14.60 -8.15 -4.90
N PRO A 183 15.83 -8.40 -5.39
CA PRO A 183 16.85 -7.37 -5.43
C PRO A 183 16.37 -6.18 -6.27
N CYS A 184 16.66 -4.97 -5.77
CA CYS A 184 16.31 -3.74 -6.45
C CYS A 184 16.79 -3.77 -7.91
N PRO A 185 15.95 -3.36 -8.89
CA PRO A 185 16.37 -3.23 -10.28
C PRO A 185 17.59 -2.31 -10.42
N ALA A 186 18.58 -2.73 -11.22
CA ALA A 186 19.76 -1.91 -11.51
C ALA A 186 19.40 -0.58 -12.18
N ASN A 187 18.45 -0.62 -13.12
CA ASN A 187 17.88 0.57 -13.74
C ASN A 187 16.47 0.83 -13.20
N LYS A 188 16.40 1.67 -12.16
CA LYS A 188 15.15 2.09 -11.49
C LYS A 188 14.17 2.80 -12.44
N MET A 189 14.69 3.63 -13.36
CA MET A 189 13.89 4.37 -14.33
C MET A 189 13.19 3.43 -15.30
N GLN A 190 13.96 2.55 -15.95
CA GLN A 190 13.42 1.58 -16.91
C GLN A 190 12.40 0.66 -16.24
N ALA A 191 12.71 0.16 -15.04
CA ALA A 191 11.83 -0.75 -14.32
C ALA A 191 10.43 -0.17 -14.06
N MET A 192 10.34 1.10 -13.66
CA MET A 192 9.04 1.77 -13.48
C MET A 192 8.35 2.05 -14.82
N SER A 193 9.10 2.52 -15.83
CA SER A 193 8.54 2.77 -17.16
C SER A 193 7.90 1.52 -17.77
N ASP A 194 8.53 0.36 -17.62
CA ASP A 194 8.00 -0.93 -18.08
C ASP A 194 6.69 -1.28 -17.36
N VAL A 195 6.63 -1.06 -16.03
CA VAL A 195 5.41 -1.25 -15.24
C VAL A 195 4.29 -0.36 -15.77
N LEU A 196 4.54 0.94 -15.94
CA LEU A 196 3.52 1.88 -16.44
C LEU A 196 3.02 1.49 -17.84
N ALA A 197 3.92 1.14 -18.75
CA ALA A 197 3.56 0.69 -20.10
C ALA A 197 2.68 -0.57 -20.08
N SER A 198 3.01 -1.54 -19.23
CA SER A 198 2.21 -2.77 -19.06
C SER A 198 0.81 -2.48 -18.53
N LEU A 199 0.68 -1.60 -17.53
CA LEU A 199 -0.60 -1.17 -16.95
C LEU A 199 -1.49 -0.45 -17.98
N GLU A 200 -0.90 0.36 -18.86
CA GLU A 200 -1.64 1.02 -19.93
C GLU A 200 -2.11 0.04 -21.00
N SER A 201 -1.27 -0.94 -21.34
CA SER A 201 -1.63 -1.96 -22.34
C SER A 201 -2.79 -2.86 -21.88
N SER A 202 -2.89 -3.14 -20.58
CA SER A 202 -3.95 -3.97 -19.99
C SER A 202 -5.35 -3.33 -20.01
N LYS A 203 -5.48 -2.06 -20.40
CA LYS A 203 -6.76 -1.33 -20.47
C LYS A 203 -7.40 -1.35 -21.85
N LYS A 204 -6.71 -1.87 -22.87
CA LYS A 204 -7.22 -2.04 -24.25
C LYS A 204 -7.83 -3.42 -24.42
#